data_AF-A0A250JY06-F1
#
_entry.id   AF-A0A250JY06-F1
#
_cell.length_a   1.000
_cell.length_b   1.000
_cell.length_c   1.000
_cell.angle_alpha   90.00
_cell.angle_beta   90.00
_cell.angle_gamma   90.00
#
_symmetry.space_group_name_H-M   'P 1'
#
loop_
_entity.id
_entity.type
_entity.pdbx_description
1 polymer ?
#
loop_
_entity_poly.entity_id
_entity_poly.type
_entity_poly.pdbx_seq_one_letter_code
_entity_poly.pdbx_strand_id
1 'polypeptide(L)'
;MSGVRTFLGAPAVMLARTVRASTRDGVPWRESLAQLHELGGRSVWLVMSGMAFFGAVLVTIANSQARRFVGNVAVLGPAYFELLIRELGPAVSALLTASRAGAAHAAELSTMSVNEQVEALEMSAGDPYADLVAPRVIAGVLGVPLLCTLGTVAATLSAAAVAQLAFGVDGRAFMDPRYVDGWDLLAAFLKAAGCGLYIPLAAAVAGLKARGGAEAVGEATTDGVVAASLGCLLIDLAVSLAFQLLRL
;
A
#
# COMPACT_ATOMS: atom_id res chain seq x y z
N MET A 1 -16.83 4.33 -21.09
CA MET A 1 -15.37 4.48 -21.30
C MET A 1 -14.78 5.79 -20.75
N SER A 2 -15.58 6.72 -20.17
CA SER A 2 -15.08 7.94 -19.51
C SER A 2 -14.47 7.69 -18.12
N GLY A 3 -14.99 6.74 -17.34
CA GLY A 3 -14.56 6.49 -15.95
C GLY A 3 -13.10 6.01 -15.79
N VAL A 4 -12.61 5.14 -16.68
CA VAL A 4 -11.24 4.58 -16.60
C VAL A 4 -10.17 5.64 -16.88
N ARG A 5 -10.44 6.57 -17.81
CA ARG A 5 -9.54 7.70 -18.08
C ARG A 5 -9.47 8.66 -16.90
N THR A 6 -10.57 8.88 -16.18
CA THR A 6 -10.58 9.69 -14.96
C THR A 6 -9.85 9.00 -13.81
N PHE A 7 -9.97 7.68 -13.73
CA PHE A 7 -9.37 6.85 -12.68
C PHE A 7 -7.84 6.89 -12.69
N LEU A 8 -7.21 6.68 -13.85
CA LEU A 8 -5.74 6.73 -13.98
C LEU A 8 -5.22 8.14 -14.27
N GLY A 9 -5.99 8.96 -14.99
CA GLY A 9 -5.57 10.29 -15.42
C GLY A 9 -5.54 11.31 -14.29
N ALA A 10 -6.51 11.28 -13.37
CA ALA A 10 -6.58 12.28 -12.29
C ALA A 10 -5.42 12.17 -11.28
N PRO A 11 -5.02 10.97 -10.80
CA PRO A 11 -3.86 10.83 -9.93
C PRO A 11 -2.54 11.19 -10.62
N ALA A 12 -2.41 10.89 -11.93
CA ALA A 12 -1.22 11.27 -12.70
C ALA A 12 -1.10 12.80 -12.85
N VAL A 13 -2.21 13.49 -13.12
CA VAL A 13 -2.24 14.97 -13.16
C VAL A 13 -1.98 15.55 -11.77
N MET A 14 -2.52 14.93 -10.71
CA MET A 14 -2.27 15.33 -9.33
C MET A 14 -0.78 15.24 -9.00
N LEU A 15 -0.13 14.12 -9.35
CA LEU A 15 1.31 13.94 -9.18
C LEU A 15 2.10 15.04 -9.89
N ALA A 16 1.79 15.32 -11.16
CA ALA A 16 2.49 16.35 -11.92
C ALA A 16 2.34 17.74 -11.28
N ARG A 17 1.16 18.07 -10.74
CA ARG A 17 0.93 19.33 -10.00
C ARG A 17 1.71 19.37 -8.70
N THR A 18 1.67 18.29 -7.91
CA THR A 18 2.39 18.18 -6.64
C THR A 18 3.89 18.30 -6.84
N VAL A 19 4.47 17.64 -7.84
CA VAL A 19 5.90 17.76 -8.15
C VAL A 19 6.25 19.20 -8.54
N ARG A 20 5.46 19.82 -9.42
CA ARG A 20 5.70 21.20 -9.85
C ARG A 20 5.60 22.20 -8.70
N ALA A 21 4.59 22.08 -7.85
CA ALA A 21 4.40 22.92 -6.66
C ALA A 21 5.56 22.73 -5.67
N SER A 22 5.92 21.47 -5.39
CA SER A 22 7.03 21.11 -4.51
C SER A 22 8.39 21.65 -4.99
N THR A 23 8.63 21.67 -6.31
CA THR A 23 9.86 22.27 -6.86
C THR A 23 9.90 23.80 -6.78
N ARG A 24 8.74 24.45 -6.67
CA ARG A 24 8.62 25.91 -6.62
C ARG A 24 8.71 26.44 -5.20
N ASP A 25 7.91 25.87 -4.30
CA ASP A 25 7.70 26.40 -2.94
C ASP A 25 8.46 25.58 -1.87
N GLY A 26 9.04 24.45 -2.28
CA GLY A 26 9.72 23.51 -1.39
C GLY A 26 8.77 22.49 -0.76
N VAL A 27 9.33 21.58 0.04
CA VAL A 27 8.56 20.59 0.79
C VAL A 27 8.64 20.91 2.28
N PRO A 28 7.50 21.00 3.00
CA PRO A 28 7.53 21.10 4.45
C PRO A 28 7.93 19.75 5.06
N TRP A 29 9.23 19.59 5.33
CA TRP A 29 9.79 18.34 5.86
C TRP A 29 9.23 17.96 7.24
N ARG A 30 8.96 18.97 8.07
CA ARG A 30 8.35 18.76 9.40
C ARG A 30 6.97 18.11 9.29
N GLU A 31 6.17 18.56 8.33
CA GLU A 31 4.84 17.99 8.06
C GLU A 31 4.97 16.58 7.47
N SER A 32 5.95 16.35 6.59
CA SER A 32 6.20 15.03 5.99
C SER A 32 6.54 13.98 7.06
N LEU A 33 7.34 14.36 8.07
CA LEU A 33 7.66 13.50 9.21
C LEU A 33 6.44 13.27 10.12
N ALA A 34 5.60 14.28 10.32
CA ALA A 34 4.36 14.12 11.08
C ALA A 34 3.41 13.13 10.38
N GLN A 35 3.21 13.28 9.07
CA GLN A 35 2.42 12.36 8.25
C GLN A 35 3.00 10.94 8.26
N LEU A 36 4.33 10.79 8.26
CA LEU A 36 4.97 9.47 8.36
C LEU A 36 4.72 8.81 9.73
N HIS A 37 4.80 9.59 10.82
CA HIS A 37 4.51 9.11 12.17
C HIS A 37 3.05 8.68 12.31
N GLU A 38 2.13 9.47 11.75
CA GLU A 38 0.69 9.22 11.74
C GLU A 38 0.30 8.00 10.87
N LEU A 39 0.97 7.84 9.72
CA LEU A 39 0.84 6.67 8.87
C LEU A 39 1.33 5.42 9.62
N GLY A 40 2.53 5.46 10.18
CA GLY A 40 3.12 4.34 10.91
C GLY A 40 2.35 3.97 12.17
N GLY A 41 2.19 4.92 13.10
CA GLY A 41 1.67 4.67 14.45
C GLY A 41 0.27 4.04 14.48
N ARG A 42 -0.58 4.37 13.49
CA ARG A 42 -1.94 3.86 13.42
C ARG A 42 -2.14 2.74 12.38
N SER A 43 -1.23 2.53 11.42
CA SER A 43 -1.32 1.42 10.45
C SER A 43 -0.53 0.17 10.85
N VAL A 44 0.55 0.30 11.63
CA VAL A 44 1.44 -0.83 11.97
C VAL A 44 0.68 -2.00 12.58
N TRP A 45 -0.18 -1.74 13.57
CA TRP A 45 -0.95 -2.79 14.24
C TRP A 45 -1.89 -3.52 13.28
N LEU A 46 -2.64 -2.76 12.45
CA LEU A 46 -3.57 -3.32 11.47
C LEU A 46 -2.83 -4.19 10.45
N VAL A 47 -1.72 -3.69 9.89
CA VAL A 47 -0.96 -4.40 8.87
C VAL A 47 -0.32 -5.66 9.45
N MET A 48 0.34 -5.58 10.61
CA MET A 48 0.99 -6.73 11.23
C MET A 48 -0.01 -7.83 11.61
N SER A 49 -1.11 -7.47 12.30
CA SER A 49 -2.11 -8.45 12.72
C SER A 49 -2.87 -9.04 11.54
N GLY A 50 -3.29 -8.22 10.58
CA GLY A 50 -3.96 -8.66 9.36
C GLY A 50 -3.09 -9.59 8.53
N MET A 51 -1.81 -9.24 8.34
CA MET A 51 -0.87 -10.08 7.59
C MET A 51 -0.51 -11.37 8.33
N ALA A 52 -0.41 -11.36 9.66
CA ALA A 52 -0.22 -12.59 10.45
C ALA A 52 -1.38 -13.57 10.22
N PHE A 53 -2.64 -13.13 10.34
CA PHE A 53 -3.80 -13.98 10.04
C PHE A 53 -3.82 -14.46 8.60
N PHE A 54 -3.49 -13.57 7.65
CA PHE A 54 -3.40 -13.94 6.24
C PHE A 54 -2.36 -15.04 6.00
N GLY A 55 -1.17 -14.93 6.59
CA GLY A 55 -0.11 -15.94 6.50
C GLY A 55 -0.54 -17.30 7.07
N ALA A 56 -1.16 -17.32 8.25
CA ALA A 56 -1.68 -18.53 8.89
C ALA A 56 -2.75 -19.25 8.03
N VAL A 57 -3.67 -18.49 7.43
CA VAL A 57 -4.69 -19.06 6.53
C VAL A 57 -4.04 -19.58 5.26
N LEU A 58 -3.16 -18.79 4.64
CA LEU A 58 -2.54 -19.15 3.38
C LEU A 58 -1.71 -20.43 3.50
N VAL A 59 -0.95 -20.61 4.60
CA VAL A 59 -0.13 -21.84 4.78
C VAL A 59 -1.00 -23.07 5.02
N THR A 60 -2.15 -22.91 5.68
CA THR A 60 -3.11 -23.98 5.89
C THR A 60 -3.69 -24.46 4.55
N ILE A 61 -4.08 -23.52 3.69
CA ILE A 61 -4.56 -23.82 2.35
C ILE A 61 -3.44 -24.48 1.54
N ALA A 62 -2.25 -23.89 1.55
CA ALA A 62 -1.10 -24.39 0.80
C ALA A 62 -0.76 -25.84 1.18
N ASN A 63 -0.69 -26.17 2.48
CA ASN A 63 -0.47 -27.54 2.96
C ASN A 63 -1.56 -28.51 2.48
N SER A 64 -2.83 -28.09 2.47
CA SER A 64 -3.91 -28.94 1.96
C SER A 64 -3.74 -29.27 0.46
N GLN A 65 -3.31 -28.29 -0.33
CA GLN A 65 -3.02 -28.47 -1.77
C GLN A 65 -1.79 -29.35 -1.99
N ALA A 66 -0.73 -29.14 -1.21
CA ALA A 66 0.51 -29.94 -1.25
C ALA A 66 0.23 -31.43 -1.05
N ARG A 67 -0.56 -31.75 -0.02
CA ARG A 67 -0.93 -33.14 0.31
C ARG A 67 -1.75 -33.78 -0.79
N ARG A 68 -2.63 -33.01 -1.45
CA ARG A 68 -3.50 -33.52 -2.52
C ARG A 68 -2.74 -33.77 -3.83
N PHE A 69 -1.82 -32.89 -4.20
CA PHE A 69 -1.22 -32.88 -5.55
C PHE A 69 0.23 -33.36 -5.61
N VAL A 70 1.02 -33.13 -4.56
CA VAL A 70 2.48 -33.42 -4.56
C VAL A 70 2.81 -34.61 -3.68
N GLY A 71 1.99 -34.91 -2.66
CA GLY A 71 2.23 -35.98 -1.69
C GLY A 71 3.39 -35.71 -0.71
N ASN A 72 4.26 -34.74 -1.02
CA ASN A 72 5.34 -34.26 -0.19
C ASN A 72 5.14 -32.79 0.21
N VAL A 73 4.99 -32.53 1.50
CA VAL A 73 4.72 -31.21 2.07
C VAL A 73 5.99 -30.35 2.18
N ALA A 74 7.17 -30.96 2.18
CA ALA A 74 8.44 -30.26 2.38
C ALA A 74 8.83 -29.33 1.22
N VAL A 75 8.38 -29.64 -0.01
CA VAL A 75 8.66 -28.84 -1.22
C VAL A 75 7.89 -27.50 -1.21
N LEU A 76 6.87 -27.37 -0.36
CA LEU A 76 5.96 -26.25 -0.42
C LEU A 76 6.49 -24.96 0.22
N GLY A 77 7.38 -25.09 1.20
CA GLY A 77 7.87 -23.95 1.98
C GLY A 77 8.54 -22.89 1.13
N PRO A 78 9.55 -23.25 0.31
CA PRO A 78 10.25 -22.28 -0.52
C PRO A 78 9.36 -21.55 -1.54
N ALA A 79 8.51 -22.28 -2.26
CA ALA A 79 7.60 -21.69 -3.24
C ALA A 79 6.56 -20.77 -2.59
N TYR A 80 6.05 -21.15 -1.41
CA TYR A 80 5.17 -20.30 -0.61
C TYR A 80 5.90 -19.02 -0.17
N PHE A 81 7.13 -19.16 0.30
CA PHE A 81 7.92 -18.04 0.81
C PHE A 81 8.25 -17.03 -0.29
N GLU A 82 8.66 -17.50 -1.47
CA GLU A 82 8.86 -16.67 -2.67
C GLU A 82 7.57 -15.93 -3.05
N LEU A 83 6.44 -16.64 -3.15
CA LEU A 83 5.14 -16.05 -3.49
C LEU A 83 4.70 -14.98 -2.48
N LEU A 84 4.90 -15.25 -1.20
CA LEU A 84 4.54 -14.32 -0.13
C LEU A 84 5.41 -13.06 -0.18
N ILE A 85 6.72 -13.17 -0.42
CA ILE A 85 7.60 -12.00 -0.49
C ILE A 85 7.34 -11.18 -1.75
N ARG A 86 7.22 -11.82 -2.91
CA ARG A 86 7.19 -11.13 -4.20
C ARG A 86 5.82 -10.54 -4.56
N GLU A 87 4.75 -11.26 -4.23
CA GLU A 87 3.41 -10.94 -4.71
C GLU A 87 2.51 -10.54 -3.54
N LEU A 88 2.21 -11.48 -2.65
CA LEU A 88 1.12 -11.31 -1.69
C LEU A 88 1.47 -10.35 -0.55
N GLY A 89 2.73 -10.30 -0.13
CA GLY A 89 3.23 -9.42 0.92
C GLY A 89 2.99 -7.95 0.59
N PRO A 90 3.56 -7.43 -0.52
CA PRO A 90 3.33 -6.07 -1.00
C PRO A 90 1.86 -5.80 -1.31
N ALA A 91 1.17 -6.70 -2.02
CA ALA A 91 -0.21 -6.46 -2.46
C ALA A 91 -1.18 -6.36 -1.28
N VAL A 92 -1.18 -7.35 -0.37
CA VAL A 92 -2.13 -7.39 0.75
C VAL A 92 -1.82 -6.31 1.78
N SER A 93 -0.54 -6.07 2.09
CA SER A 93 -0.14 -5.00 3.01
C SER A 93 -0.51 -3.61 2.44
N ALA A 94 -0.33 -3.39 1.14
CA ALA A 94 -0.74 -2.16 0.49
C ALA A 94 -2.27 -1.97 0.51
N LEU A 95 -3.06 -3.03 0.34
CA LEU A 95 -4.52 -2.96 0.44
C LEU A 95 -4.99 -2.63 1.85
N LEU A 96 -4.43 -3.28 2.88
CA LEU A 96 -4.72 -2.95 4.28
C LEU A 96 -4.36 -1.49 4.60
N THR A 97 -3.23 -1.04 4.07
CA THR A 97 -2.78 0.35 4.23
C THR A 97 -3.67 1.32 3.46
N ALA A 98 -4.11 1.00 2.24
CA ALA A 98 -5.02 1.83 1.44
C ALA A 98 -6.38 2.00 2.13
N SER A 99 -6.92 0.93 2.71
CA SER A 99 -8.19 0.97 3.45
C SER A 99 -8.14 1.95 4.63
N ARG A 100 -7.05 1.96 5.39
CA ARG A 100 -6.92 2.81 6.57
C ARG A 100 -6.39 4.20 6.20
N ALA A 101 -5.21 4.27 5.60
CA ALA A 101 -4.50 5.52 5.34
C ALA A 101 -5.18 6.32 4.22
N GLY A 102 -5.69 5.64 3.19
CA GLY A 102 -6.48 6.28 2.14
C GLY A 102 -7.75 6.93 2.70
N ALA A 103 -8.46 6.24 3.60
CA ALA A 103 -9.63 6.81 4.28
C ALA A 103 -9.25 8.03 5.13
N ALA A 104 -8.21 7.92 5.96
CA ALA A 104 -7.76 9.02 6.82
C ALA A 104 -7.36 10.26 6.01
N HIS A 105 -6.54 10.09 4.97
CA HIS A 105 -6.12 11.19 4.12
C HIS A 105 -7.27 11.82 3.34
N ALA A 106 -8.21 11.02 2.83
CA ALA A 106 -9.37 11.52 2.12
C ALA A 106 -10.33 12.28 3.06
N ALA A 107 -10.54 11.77 4.29
CA ALA A 107 -11.36 12.41 5.30
C ALA A 107 -10.75 13.75 5.77
N GLU A 108 -9.44 13.80 6.01
CA GLU A 108 -8.74 15.03 6.37
C GLU A 108 -8.85 16.08 5.28
N LEU A 109 -8.50 15.73 4.03
CA LEU A 109 -8.51 16.68 2.91
C LEU A 109 -9.93 17.16 2.59
N SER A 110 -10.93 16.27 2.61
CA SER A 110 -12.32 16.65 2.40
C SER A 110 -12.86 17.52 3.54
N THR A 111 -12.47 17.26 4.79
CA THR A 111 -12.82 18.14 5.92
C THR A 111 -12.21 19.53 5.75
N MET A 112 -10.96 19.63 5.29
CA MET A 112 -10.33 20.92 5.00
C MET A 112 -11.04 21.65 3.86
N SER A 113 -11.42 20.94 2.80
CA SER A 113 -12.15 21.53 1.66
C SER A 113 -13.57 21.96 2.01
N VAL A 114 -14.30 21.17 2.80
CA VAL A 114 -15.66 21.52 3.24
C VAL A 114 -15.67 22.73 4.18
N ASN A 115 -14.62 22.91 4.98
CA ASN A 115 -14.46 24.06 5.86
C ASN A 115 -13.75 25.26 5.22
N GLU A 116 -13.62 25.29 3.89
CA GLU A 116 -12.98 26.37 3.12
C GLU A 116 -11.51 26.66 3.51
N GLN A 117 -10.85 25.70 4.18
CA GLN A 117 -9.46 25.86 4.62
C GLN A 117 -8.48 25.78 3.46
N VAL A 118 -8.85 25.07 2.39
CA VAL A 118 -8.05 24.98 1.15
C VAL A 118 -8.09 26.33 0.43
N GLU A 119 -9.27 26.93 0.28
CA GLU A 119 -9.44 28.26 -0.29
C GLU A 119 -8.73 29.33 0.56
N ALA A 120 -8.81 29.25 1.89
CA ALA A 120 -8.08 30.15 2.79
C ALA A 120 -6.55 30.04 2.62
N LEU A 121 -6.02 28.82 2.44
CA LEU A 121 -4.61 28.60 2.16
C LEU A 121 -4.20 29.27 0.84
N GLU A 122 -4.97 29.08 -0.22
CA GLU A 122 -4.72 29.72 -1.52
C GLU A 122 -4.76 31.26 -1.44
N MET A 123 -5.68 31.83 -0.67
CA MET A 123 -5.77 33.29 -0.45
C MET A 123 -4.56 33.85 0.33
N SER A 124 -3.89 33.02 1.13
CA SER A 124 -2.67 33.39 1.87
C SER A 124 -1.38 33.12 1.09
N ALA A 125 -1.49 32.89 -0.23
CA ALA A 125 -0.40 32.56 -1.15
C ALA A 125 0.31 31.22 -0.87
N GLY A 126 -0.33 30.31 -0.12
CA GLY A 126 0.10 28.91 0.01
C GLY A 126 -0.36 28.06 -1.17
N ASP A 127 0.38 26.98 -1.48
CA ASP A 127 0.02 26.03 -2.53
C ASP A 127 -0.50 24.73 -1.87
N PRO A 128 -1.80 24.38 -2.02
CA PRO A 128 -2.36 23.18 -1.39
C PRO A 128 -1.70 21.88 -1.86
N TYR A 129 -1.11 21.85 -3.05
CA TYR A 129 -0.39 20.69 -3.53
C TYR A 129 0.97 20.53 -2.84
N ALA A 130 1.70 21.62 -2.60
CA ALA A 130 2.98 21.60 -1.89
C ALA A 130 2.79 21.36 -0.38
N ASP A 131 1.79 22.00 0.23
CA ASP A 131 1.62 22.01 1.69
C ASP A 131 0.77 20.85 2.21
N LEU A 132 -0.19 20.35 1.43
CA LEU A 132 -1.09 19.28 1.88
C LEU A 132 -0.78 17.94 1.20
N VAL A 133 -0.58 17.93 -0.13
CA VAL A 133 -0.44 16.67 -0.88
C VAL A 133 0.98 16.13 -0.82
N ALA A 134 2.01 16.97 -1.04
CA ALA A 134 3.40 16.52 -1.07
C ALA A 134 3.87 15.81 0.22
N PRO A 135 3.54 16.30 1.44
CA PRO A 135 3.97 15.65 2.68
C PRO A 135 3.37 14.24 2.84
N ARG A 136 2.11 14.08 2.44
CA ARG A 136 1.41 12.78 2.44
C ARG A 136 2.00 11.83 1.41
N VAL A 137 2.38 12.33 0.23
CA VAL A 137 3.07 11.54 -0.80
C VAL A 137 4.42 11.03 -0.30
N ILE A 138 5.23 11.90 0.32
CA ILE A 138 6.54 11.52 0.84
C ILE A 138 6.39 10.52 1.99
N ALA A 139 5.46 10.77 2.91
CA ALA A 139 5.14 9.84 3.98
C ALA A 139 4.69 8.47 3.43
N GLY A 140 3.88 8.45 2.38
CA GLY A 140 3.42 7.22 1.73
C GLY A 140 4.56 6.44 1.06
N VAL A 141 5.37 7.11 0.23
CA VAL A 141 6.50 6.48 -0.48
C VAL A 141 7.53 5.88 0.48
N LEU A 142 7.75 6.49 1.64
CA LEU A 142 8.68 5.95 2.65
C LEU A 142 8.00 4.95 3.58
N GLY A 143 6.79 5.24 4.04
CA GLY A 143 6.11 4.47 5.07
C GLY A 143 5.45 3.20 4.56
N VAL A 144 4.86 3.19 3.36
CA VAL A 144 4.17 2.00 2.82
C VAL A 144 5.15 0.85 2.56
N PRO A 145 6.35 1.05 1.97
CA PRO A 145 7.36 -0.01 1.89
C PRO A 145 7.72 -0.58 3.26
N LEU A 146 7.95 0.27 4.27
CA LEU A 146 8.25 -0.19 5.63
C LEU A 146 7.09 -1.03 6.21
N LEU A 147 5.85 -0.57 6.06
CA LEU A 147 4.67 -1.33 6.48
C LEU A 147 4.55 -2.67 5.76
N CYS A 148 4.83 -2.71 4.46
CA CYS A 148 4.81 -3.95 3.67
C CYS A 148 5.88 -4.94 4.14
N THR A 149 7.08 -4.48 4.46
CA THR A 149 8.14 -5.35 5.01
C THR A 149 7.74 -5.92 6.36
N LEU A 150 7.23 -5.09 7.29
CA LEU A 150 6.76 -5.54 8.60
C LEU A 150 5.59 -6.53 8.48
N GLY A 151 4.63 -6.25 7.60
CA GLY A 151 3.51 -7.14 7.31
C GLY A 151 3.97 -8.49 6.76
N THR A 152 4.88 -8.48 5.78
CA THR A 152 5.43 -9.72 5.18
C THR A 152 6.19 -10.55 6.20
N VAL A 153 6.98 -9.91 7.07
CA VAL A 153 7.66 -10.60 8.19
C VAL A 153 6.63 -11.22 9.13
N ALA A 154 5.59 -10.48 9.54
CA ALA A 154 4.54 -10.99 10.42
C ALA A 154 3.78 -12.19 9.78
N ALA A 155 3.44 -12.11 8.50
CA ALA A 155 2.82 -13.19 7.76
C ALA A 155 3.71 -14.44 7.71
N THR A 156 5.00 -14.26 7.42
CA THR A 156 5.96 -15.36 7.32
C THR A 156 6.16 -16.06 8.67
N LEU A 157 6.34 -15.28 9.75
CA LEU A 157 6.48 -15.82 11.11
C LEU A 157 5.24 -16.60 11.54
N SER A 158 4.05 -16.04 11.27
CA SER A 158 2.79 -16.73 11.56
C SER A 158 2.63 -18.02 10.75
N ALA A 159 2.94 -17.98 9.45
CA ALA A 159 2.89 -19.14 8.57
C ALA A 159 3.83 -20.26 9.04
N ALA A 160 5.07 -19.94 9.40
CA ALA A 160 6.01 -20.93 9.91
C ALA A 160 5.60 -21.51 11.27
N ALA A 161 5.05 -20.69 12.16
CA ALA A 161 4.54 -21.19 13.44
C ALA A 161 3.40 -22.19 13.23
N VAL A 162 2.45 -21.89 12.34
CA VAL A 162 1.35 -22.80 11.99
C VAL A 162 1.88 -24.05 11.29
N ALA A 163 2.82 -23.92 10.35
CA ALA A 163 3.41 -25.05 9.65
C ALA A 163 4.09 -26.05 10.60
N GLN A 164 4.82 -25.52 11.59
CA GLN A 164 5.52 -26.33 12.58
C GLN A 164 4.53 -26.98 13.56
N LEU A 165 3.63 -26.20 14.15
CA LEU A 165 2.74 -26.68 15.22
C LEU A 165 1.62 -27.59 14.71
N ALA A 166 1.02 -27.26 13.56
CA ALA A 166 -0.14 -27.98 13.04
C ALA A 166 0.22 -29.10 12.07
N PHE A 167 1.32 -28.96 11.31
CA PHE A 167 1.65 -29.89 10.22
C PHE A 167 2.98 -30.62 10.41
N GLY A 168 3.76 -30.30 11.44
CA GLY A 168 5.04 -30.95 11.72
C GLY A 168 6.12 -30.65 10.66
N VAL A 169 5.97 -29.58 9.89
CA VAL A 169 6.94 -29.15 8.88
C VAL A 169 8.02 -28.30 9.57
N ASP A 170 9.29 -28.56 9.26
CA ASP A 170 10.38 -27.76 9.82
C ASP A 170 10.28 -26.31 9.29
N GLY A 171 10.01 -25.37 10.20
CA GLY A 171 9.91 -23.94 9.88
C GLY A 171 11.20 -23.36 9.31
N ARG A 172 12.36 -24.00 9.55
CA ARG A 172 13.64 -23.59 8.94
C ARG A 172 13.73 -23.92 7.46
N ALA A 173 13.22 -25.07 7.05
CA ALA A 173 13.10 -25.43 5.63
C ALA A 173 12.07 -24.56 4.91
N PHE A 174 11.11 -24.00 5.65
CA PHE A 174 10.08 -23.12 5.13
C PHE A 174 10.60 -21.72 4.75
N MET A 175 11.54 -21.19 5.54
CA MET A 175 12.11 -19.84 5.35
C MET A 175 13.50 -19.88 4.71
N ASP A 176 13.74 -20.76 3.73
CA ASP A 176 15.05 -20.82 3.09
C ASP A 176 15.25 -19.60 2.16
N PRO A 177 16.17 -18.67 2.49
CA PRO A 177 16.38 -17.45 1.70
C PRO A 177 16.98 -17.73 0.32
N ARG A 178 17.49 -18.95 0.06
CA ARG A 178 18.08 -19.32 -1.23
C ARG A 178 17.10 -19.32 -2.40
N TYR A 179 15.81 -19.29 -2.12
CA TYR A 179 14.74 -19.28 -3.11
C TYR A 179 14.19 -17.87 -3.38
N VAL A 180 14.78 -16.85 -2.75
CA VAL A 180 14.41 -15.45 -2.94
C VAL A 180 15.60 -14.73 -3.54
N ASP A 181 15.49 -14.29 -4.79
CA ASP A 181 16.53 -13.51 -5.44
C ASP A 181 16.40 -12.02 -5.07
N GLY A 182 17.49 -11.27 -5.28
CA GLY A 182 17.45 -9.81 -5.17
C GLY A 182 16.43 -9.16 -6.12
N TRP A 183 16.09 -9.83 -7.23
CA TRP A 183 15.06 -9.38 -8.16
C TRP A 183 13.65 -9.46 -7.55
N ASP A 184 13.37 -10.48 -6.73
CA ASP A 184 12.07 -10.64 -6.07
C ASP A 184 11.89 -9.57 -4.98
N LEU A 185 12.97 -9.21 -4.27
CA LEU A 185 12.97 -8.09 -3.32
C LEU A 185 12.80 -6.74 -4.01
N LEU A 186 13.44 -6.53 -5.15
CA LEU A 186 13.28 -5.30 -5.93
C LEU A 186 11.84 -5.15 -6.45
N ALA A 187 11.24 -6.22 -6.97
CA ALA A 187 9.85 -6.24 -7.40
C ALA A 187 8.92 -5.86 -6.24
N ALA A 188 9.12 -6.49 -5.08
CA ALA A 188 8.34 -6.23 -3.88
C ALA A 188 8.44 -4.78 -3.41
N PHE A 189 9.66 -4.23 -3.42
CA PHE A 189 9.91 -2.84 -3.06
C PHE A 189 9.25 -1.86 -4.04
N LEU A 190 9.41 -2.06 -5.34
CA LEU A 190 8.83 -1.18 -6.37
C LEU A 190 7.30 -1.16 -6.30
N LYS A 191 6.66 -2.31 -6.08
CA LYS A 191 5.22 -2.39 -5.84
C LYS A 191 4.81 -1.59 -4.62
N ALA A 192 5.46 -1.82 -3.48
CA ALA A 192 5.13 -1.14 -2.24
C ALA A 192 5.35 0.39 -2.32
N ALA A 193 6.43 0.83 -2.97
CA ALA A 193 6.72 2.24 -3.19
C ALA A 193 5.72 2.87 -4.16
N GLY A 194 5.34 2.18 -5.23
CA GLY A 194 4.31 2.61 -6.16
C GLY A 194 2.94 2.77 -5.48
N CYS A 195 2.55 1.79 -4.64
CA CYS A 195 1.36 1.90 -3.81
C CYS A 195 1.47 3.08 -2.82
N GLY A 196 2.63 3.27 -2.20
CA GLY A 196 2.91 4.39 -1.30
C GLY A 196 2.81 5.76 -1.96
N LEU A 197 3.15 5.86 -3.24
CA LEU A 197 2.93 7.05 -4.06
C LEU A 197 1.44 7.24 -4.37
N TYR A 198 0.74 6.16 -4.76
CA TYR A 198 -0.60 6.24 -5.32
C TYR A 198 -1.69 6.48 -4.27
N ILE A 199 -1.61 5.85 -3.09
CA ILE A 199 -2.60 5.98 -2.02
C ILE A 199 -2.90 7.45 -1.66
N PRO A 200 -1.90 8.29 -1.29
CA PRO A 200 -2.15 9.69 -0.93
C PRO A 200 -2.63 10.52 -2.12
N LEU A 201 -2.21 10.21 -3.35
CA LEU A 201 -2.69 10.92 -4.55
C LEU A 201 -4.17 10.62 -4.83
N ALA A 202 -4.57 9.36 -4.76
CA ALA A 202 -5.97 8.96 -4.94
C ALA A 202 -6.86 9.60 -3.87
N ALA A 203 -6.42 9.58 -2.61
CA ALA A 203 -7.10 10.25 -1.51
C ALA A 203 -7.20 11.77 -1.72
N ALA A 204 -6.15 12.42 -2.23
CA ALA A 204 -6.17 13.86 -2.52
C ALA A 204 -7.10 14.24 -3.67
N VAL A 205 -7.19 13.40 -4.71
CA VAL A 205 -8.12 13.62 -5.82
C VAL A 205 -9.57 13.59 -5.35
N ALA A 206 -9.92 12.67 -4.46
CA ALA A 206 -11.26 12.59 -3.89
C ALA A 206 -11.51 13.71 -2.85
N GLY A 207 -10.57 13.88 -1.92
CA GLY A 207 -10.69 14.82 -0.80
C GLY A 207 -10.80 16.28 -1.23
N LEU A 208 -9.91 16.76 -2.12
CA LEU A 208 -9.88 18.17 -2.53
C LEU A 208 -11.10 18.59 -3.37
N LYS A 209 -11.83 17.63 -3.94
CA LYS A 209 -13.05 17.86 -4.73
C LYS A 209 -14.31 17.87 -3.88
N ALA A 210 -14.24 17.44 -2.63
CA ALA A 210 -15.39 17.40 -1.74
C ALA A 210 -15.95 18.82 -1.57
N ARG A 211 -17.28 18.96 -1.72
CA ARG A 211 -18.04 20.19 -1.52
C ARG A 211 -19.37 19.82 -0.87
N GLY A 212 -19.86 20.65 0.04
CA GLY A 212 -21.08 20.37 0.81
C GLY A 212 -20.78 20.15 2.29
N GLY A 213 -21.51 19.25 2.95
CA GLY A 213 -21.39 18.99 4.39
C GLY A 213 -20.73 17.64 4.71
N ALA A 214 -21.05 17.09 5.89
CA ALA A 214 -20.48 15.82 6.38
C ALA A 214 -20.74 14.61 5.44
N GLU A 215 -21.81 14.63 4.66
CA GLU A 215 -22.11 13.60 3.65
C GLU A 215 -21.02 13.53 2.57
N ALA A 216 -20.57 14.68 2.07
CA ALA A 216 -19.51 14.76 1.06
C ALA A 216 -18.16 14.25 1.59
N VAL A 217 -17.90 14.38 2.89
CA VAL A 217 -16.71 13.82 3.55
C VAL A 217 -16.77 12.29 3.51
N GLY A 218 -17.93 11.70 3.80
CA GLY A 218 -18.14 10.25 3.73
C GLY A 218 -17.98 9.68 2.32
N GLU A 219 -18.57 10.35 1.32
CA GLU A 219 -18.43 9.97 -0.09
C GLU A 219 -16.97 10.06 -0.56
N ALA A 220 -16.30 11.18 -0.32
CA ALA A 220 -14.89 11.36 -0.70
C ALA A 220 -13.97 10.35 -0.01
N THR A 221 -14.26 9.98 1.24
CA THR A 221 -13.53 8.93 1.96
C THR A 221 -13.66 7.57 1.27
N THR A 222 -14.89 7.21 0.90
CA THR A 222 -15.18 5.94 0.24
C THR A 222 -14.55 5.89 -1.15
N ASP A 223 -14.72 6.94 -1.95
CA ASP A 223 -14.13 7.06 -3.29
C ASP A 223 -12.60 7.02 -3.25
N GLY A 224 -12.00 7.69 -2.26
CA GLY A 224 -10.56 7.69 -2.05
C GLY A 224 -10.02 6.29 -1.76
N VAL A 225 -10.69 5.52 -0.90
CA VAL A 225 -10.29 4.13 -0.57
C VAL A 225 -10.44 3.20 -1.76
N VAL A 226 -11.56 3.28 -2.49
CA VAL A 226 -11.79 2.47 -3.69
C VAL A 226 -10.73 2.79 -4.75
N ALA A 227 -10.45 4.07 -4.97
CA ALA A 227 -9.45 4.51 -5.92
C ALA A 227 -8.04 4.07 -5.52
N ALA A 228 -7.65 4.23 -4.26
CA ALA A 228 -6.37 3.78 -3.75
C ALA A 228 -6.21 2.26 -3.91
N SER A 229 -7.22 1.48 -3.53
CA SER A 229 -7.18 0.01 -3.57
C SER A 229 -7.05 -0.53 -5.00
N LEU A 230 -7.88 -0.05 -5.92
CA LEU A 230 -7.82 -0.43 -7.33
C LEU A 230 -6.52 0.02 -7.99
N GLY A 231 -5.99 1.19 -7.61
CA GLY A 231 -4.68 1.66 -8.06
C GLY A 231 -3.53 0.77 -7.60
N CYS A 232 -3.52 0.36 -6.33
CA CYS A 232 -2.54 -0.58 -5.80
C CYS A 232 -2.57 -1.92 -6.55
N LEU A 233 -3.77 -2.45 -6.86
CA LEU A 233 -3.91 -3.67 -7.66
C LEU A 233 -3.38 -3.52 -9.08
N LEU A 234 -3.64 -2.37 -9.73
CA LEU A 234 -3.11 -2.08 -11.05
C LEU A 234 -1.58 -1.96 -11.05
N ILE A 235 -1.00 -1.35 -10.02
CA ILE A 235 0.45 -1.23 -9.85
C ILE A 235 1.06 -2.61 -9.62
N ASP A 236 0.46 -3.43 -8.75
CA ASP A 236 0.91 -4.80 -8.52
C ASP A 236 0.95 -5.60 -9.82
N LEU A 237 -0.16 -5.59 -10.58
CA LEU A 237 -0.25 -6.25 -11.89
C LEU A 237 0.80 -5.74 -12.89
N ALA A 238 0.96 -4.41 -13.00
CA ALA A 238 1.87 -3.79 -13.94
C ALA A 238 3.33 -4.14 -13.64
N VAL A 239 3.73 -4.07 -12.36
CA VAL A 239 5.09 -4.42 -11.95
C VAL A 239 5.33 -5.92 -12.10
N SER A 240 4.39 -6.78 -11.72
CA SER A 240 4.51 -8.22 -11.92
C SER A 240 4.70 -8.59 -13.40
N LEU A 241 3.90 -8.00 -14.30
CA LEU A 241 4.02 -8.26 -15.73
C LEU A 241 5.36 -7.76 -16.29
N ALA A 242 5.79 -6.55 -15.90
CA ALA A 242 7.07 -6.00 -16.32
C ALA A 242 8.25 -6.88 -15.87
N PHE A 243 8.22 -7.36 -14.63
CA PHE A 243 9.26 -8.23 -14.09
C PHE A 243 9.29 -9.60 -14.76
N GLN A 244 8.12 -10.18 -15.10
CA GLN A 244 8.06 -11.43 -15.86
C GLN A 244 8.62 -11.28 -17.27
N LEU A 245 8.32 -10.18 -17.96
CA LEU A 245 8.85 -9.92 -19.31
C LEU A 245 10.37 -9.67 -19.33
N LEU A 246 10.93 -9.10 -18.27
CA LEU A 246 12.37 -8.83 -18.14
C LEU A 246 13.19 -10.07 -17.73
N ARG A 247 12.54 -11.11 -17.16
CA ARG A 247 13.18 -12.38 -16.76
C ARG A 247 13.13 -13.45 -17.87
N LEU A 248 12.38 -13.20 -18.96
CA LEU A 248 12.35 -14.01 -20.19
C LEU A 248 13.41 -13.51 -21.18
#